data_AF-A0A2V8IDA4-F1
#
_entry.id   AF-A0A2V8IDA4-F1
#
_cell.length_a   1.000
_cell.length_b   1.000
_cell.length_c   1.000
_cell.angle_alpha   90.00
_cell.angle_beta   90.00
_cell.angle_gamma   90.00
#
_symmetry.space_group_name_H-M   'P 1'
#
loop_
_entity.id
_entity.type
_entity.pdbx_description
1 polymer ?
#
loop_
_entity_poly.entity_id
_entity_poly.type
_entity_poly.pdbx_seq_one_letter_code
_entity_poly.pdbx_strand_id
1 'polypeptide(L)' 'SGILTTATDLLFTGGREGYFHALDARTGALLWNASLGGQVASGPMTFDVDGKQYVSVAAGHSLFTFALR' A
#
# COMPACT_ATOMS: atom_id res chain seq x y z
N SER A 1 -7.75 7.66 -4.67
CA SER A 1 -6.99 6.42 -4.51
C SER A 1 -6.09 6.25 -5.72
N GLY A 2 -5.09 5.38 -5.64
CA GLY A 2 -4.20 5.04 -6.75
C GLY A 2 -3.61 3.65 -6.56
N ILE A 3 -2.91 3.17 -7.58
CA ILE A 3 -2.29 1.85 -7.61
C ILE A 3 -0.77 2.02 -7.67
N LEU A 4 -0.05 1.21 -6.90
CA LEU A 4 1.39 1.03 -7.00
C LEU A 4 1.69 -0.44 -7.27
N THR A 5 2.47 -0.74 -8.30
CA THR A 5 3.01 -2.08 -8.55
C THR A 5 4.52 -2.11 -8.37
N THR A 6 5.05 -3.25 -7.92
CA THR A 6 6.50 -3.50 -7.80
C THR A 6 6.96 -4.48 -8.88
N ALA A 7 8.29 -4.57 -9.08
CA ALA A 7 8.89 -5.56 -9.99
C ALA A 7 8.71 -7.03 -9.52
N THR A 8 8.26 -7.23 -8.28
CA THR A 8 8.04 -8.55 -7.65
C THR A 8 6.55 -8.93 -7.63
N ASP A 9 5.76 -8.39 -8.54
CA ASP A 9 4.33 -8.67 -8.69
C ASP A 9 3.48 -8.37 -7.44
N LEU A 10 3.86 -7.38 -6.64
CA LEU A 10 3.01 -6.85 -5.58
C LEU A 10 2.24 -5.64 -6.08
N LEU A 11 0.94 -5.57 -5.75
CA LEU A 11 0.08 -4.43 -6.01
C LEU A 11 -0.43 -3.85 -4.69
N PHE A 12 -0.16 -2.56 -4.46
CA PHE A 12 -0.66 -1.81 -3.31
C PHE A 12 -1.75 -0.83 -3.72
N THR A 13 -2.86 -0.83 -2.98
CA THR A 13 -3.98 0.09 -3.20
C THR A 13 -4.76 0.30 -1.90
N GLY A 14 -5.58 1.35 -1.86
CA GLY A 14 -6.54 1.58 -0.78
C GLY A 14 -7.72 2.41 -1.26
N GLY A 15 -8.77 2.46 -0.46
CA GLY A 15 -10.02 3.12 -0.83
C GLY A 15 -10.72 3.87 0.29
N ARG A 16 -12.01 4.12 0.08
CA ARG A 16 -12.86 4.95 0.95
C ARG A 16 -13.22 4.25 2.25
N GLU A 17 -13.27 2.93 2.20
CA GLU A 17 -13.45 2.00 3.30
C GLU A 17 -12.31 2.03 4.32
N GLY A 18 -11.20 2.72 4.00
CA GLY A 18 -10.08 2.92 4.91
C GLY A 18 -9.19 1.71 5.08
N TYR A 19 -9.26 0.77 4.15
CA TYR A 19 -8.31 -0.33 4.06
C TYR A 19 -7.17 0.00 3.11
N PHE A 20 -6.00 -0.53 3.45
CA PHE A 20 -4.84 -0.62 2.58
C PHE A 20 -4.55 -2.09 2.30
N HIS A 21 -4.41 -2.43 1.03
CA HIS A 21 -4.32 -3.78 0.53
C HIS A 21 -2.97 -4.00 -0.16
N ALA A 22 -2.42 -5.19 0.04
CA ALA A 22 -1.41 -5.78 -0.82
C ALA A 22 -2.03 -6.99 -1.52
N LEU A 23 -2.02 -6.97 -2.85
CA LEU A 23 -2.54 -8.01 -3.72
C LEU A 23 -1.41 -8.62 -4.54
N ASP A 24 -1.60 -9.86 -4.98
CA ASP A 24 -0.83 -10.42 -6.08
C ASP A 24 -1.21 -9.68 -7.37
N ALA A 25 -0.25 -9.06 -8.05
CA ALA A 25 -0.51 -8.19 -9.20
C ALA A 25 -0.98 -8.97 -10.44
N ARG A 26 -0.75 -10.28 -10.50
CA ARG A 26 -1.09 -11.13 -11.65
C ARG A 26 -2.49 -11.71 -11.55
N THR A 27 -2.92 -12.03 -10.33
CA THR A 27 -4.17 -12.73 -10.06
C THR A 27 -5.21 -11.86 -9.36
N GLY A 28 -4.79 -10.76 -8.72
CA GLY A 28 -5.63 -9.94 -7.85
C GLY A 28 -5.93 -10.57 -6.49
N ALA A 29 -5.29 -11.71 -6.16
CA ALA A 29 -5.49 -12.37 -4.87
C ALA A 29 -5.04 -11.47 -3.72
N LEU A 30 -5.87 -11.37 -2.67
CA LEU A 30 -5.52 -10.62 -1.47
C LEU A 30 -4.41 -11.36 -0.71
N LEU A 31 -3.25 -10.72 -0.58
CA LEU A 31 -2.11 -11.24 0.19
C LEU A 31 -2.12 -10.72 1.63
N TRP A 32 -2.45 -9.44 1.79
CA TRP A 32 -2.48 -8.78 3.10
C TRP A 32 -3.35 -7.52 3.08
N ASN A 33 -3.88 -7.12 4.24
CA ASN A 33 -4.50 -5.82 4.42
C ASN A 33 -4.29 -5.25 5.83
N ALA A 34 -4.52 -3.94 5.97
CA ALA A 34 -4.69 -3.25 7.24
C ALA A 34 -5.84 -2.26 7.16
N SER A 35 -6.61 -2.16 8.25
CA SER A 35 -7.52 -1.04 8.47
C SER A 35 -6.73 0.16 9.00
N LEU A 36 -6.78 1.27 8.27
CA LEU A 36 -6.06 2.51 8.59
C LEU A 36 -6.95 3.55 9.29
N GLY A 37 -8.25 3.25 9.45
CA GLY A 37 -9.22 4.12 10.14
C GLY A 37 -9.60 5.41 9.41
N GLY A 38 -9.04 5.66 8.22
CA GLY A 38 -9.32 6.85 7.40
C GLY A 38 -9.25 6.54 5.91
N GLN A 39 -9.95 7.34 5.10
CA GLN A 39 -9.98 7.17 3.64
C GLN A 39 -8.57 7.29 3.03
N VAL A 40 -8.21 6.34 2.17
CA VAL A 40 -7.02 6.42 1.31
C VAL A 40 -7.38 7.18 0.02
N ALA A 41 -7.14 8.50 0.04
CA ALA A 41 -7.50 9.38 -1.07
C ALA A 41 -6.40 9.52 -2.13
N SER A 42 -5.14 9.31 -1.78
CA SER A 42 -3.98 9.37 -2.68
C SER A 42 -3.47 7.97 -3.06
N GLY A 43 -2.62 7.92 -4.08
CA GLY A 43 -1.90 6.69 -4.42
C GLY A 43 -0.77 6.42 -3.41
N PRO A 44 -0.47 5.15 -3.11
CA PRO A 44 0.71 4.78 -2.35
C PRO A 44 2.01 5.08 -3.11
N MET A 45 3.10 5.24 -2.38
CA MET A 45 4.46 5.40 -2.92
C MET A 45 5.41 4.40 -2.27
N THR A 46 6.49 4.04 -2.96
CA THR A 46 7.57 3.22 -2.40
C THR A 46 8.92 3.90 -2.53
N PHE A 47 9.81 3.60 -1.58
CA PHE A 47 11.18 4.10 -1.54
C PHE A 47 12.08 3.07 -0.84
N ASP A 48 13.38 3.21 -1.04
CA ASP A 48 14.42 2.41 -0.37
C ASP A 48 15.12 3.25 0.71
N VAL A 49 15.44 2.63 1.84
CA VAL A 49 16.34 3.17 2.87
C VAL A 49 17.27 2.05 3.30
N ASP A 50 18.57 2.22 3.08
CA ASP A 50 19.62 1.27 3.44
C ASP A 50 19.36 -0.17 2.93
N GLY A 51 18.87 -0.31 1.70
CA GLY A 51 18.58 -1.60 1.07
C GLY A 51 17.29 -2.25 1.56
N LYS A 52 16.47 -1.54 2.33
CA LYS A 52 15.14 -1.98 2.73
C LYS A 52 14.07 -1.14 2.04
N GLN A 53 13.15 -1.83 1.36
CA GLN A 53 12.03 -1.20 0.68
C GLN A 53 10.87 -0.92 1.65
N TYR A 54 10.31 0.28 1.53
CA TYR A 54 9.16 0.75 2.28
C TYR A 54 8.03 1.18 1.34
N VAL A 55 6.80 1.06 1.81
CA VAL A 55 5.60 1.57 1.12
C VAL A 55 4.89 2.52 2.07
N SER A 56 4.60 3.73 1.59
CA SER A 56 3.89 4.75 2.35
C SER A 56 2.59 5.17 1.70
N VAL A 57 1.58 5.43 2.53
CA VAL A 57 0.23 5.81 2.10
C VAL A 57 -0.40 6.76 3.12
N ALA A 58 -1.07 7.79 2.63
CA ALA A 58 -1.86 8.68 3.48
C ALA A 58 -3.29 8.16 3.61
N ALA A 59 -3.80 8.14 4.85
CA ALA A 59 -5.16 7.76 5.17
C ALA A 59 -5.75 8.76 6.17
N GLY A 60 -6.83 9.45 5.77
CA GLY A 60 -7.37 10.58 6.53
C GLY A 60 -6.31 11.68 6.74
N HIS A 61 -5.95 11.92 8.01
CA HIS A 61 -4.94 12.91 8.40
C HIS A 61 -3.60 12.29 8.83
N SER A 62 -3.43 10.99 8.61
CA SER A 62 -2.26 10.23 9.07
C SER A 62 -1.47 9.66 7.88
N LEU A 63 -0.16 9.55 8.05
CA LEU A 63 0.75 8.85 7.14
C LEU A 63 1.13 7.50 7.75
N PHE A 64 0.98 6.43 6.97
CA PHE A 64 1.37 5.08 7.35
C PHE A 64 2.52 4.61 6.47
N THR A 65 3.51 3.94 7.07
CA THR A 65 4.67 3.37 6.38
C THR A 65 4.84 1.92 6.77
N PHE A 66 4.90 1.04 5.77
CA PHE A 66 5.07 -0.40 5.91
C PHE A 66 6.42 -0.80 5.35
N ALA A 67 7.16 -1.63 6.08
CA ALA A 67 8.44 -2.15 5.61
C ALA A 67 8.23 -3.52 4.98
N LEU A 68 8.77 -3.72 3.77
CA LEU A 68 8.73 -5.02 3.10
C LEU A 68 9.77 -5.96 3.71
N ARG A 69 9.46 -7.26 3.67
CA ARG A 69 10.33 -8.35 4.11
C ARG A 69 10.67 -9.25 2.93
#